data_AF-A0A7W9NLL2-F1
#
_entry.id   AF-A0A7W9NLL2-F1
#
_cell.length_a   1.000
_cell.length_b   1.000
_cell.length_c   1.000
_cell.angle_alpha   90.00
_cell.angle_beta   90.00
_cell.angle_gamma   90.00
#
_symmetry.space_group_name_H-M   'P 1'
#
loop_
_entity.id
_entity.type
_entity.pdbx_description
1 polymer ?
#
loop_
_entity_poly.entity_id
_entity_poly.type
_entity_poly.pdbx_seq_one_letter_code
_entity_poly.pdbx_strand_id
1 'polypeptide(L)'
;MDLVDRYGQDGGGRADERPTGETVKTRLGRLLAIQEQLLTNLHSLRDLVQWLDEVVRLERGRDDEICPLADLAELLADGDEAGRSAVRACFAAWESLLAVGITGVRDNGELAADVDPERLATGLMAALQGGLLLARTTRDVRRLEVALDIALGYVRTHAVTP
;
A
#
# COMPACT_ATOMS: atom_id res chain seq x y z
N MET A 1 -43.68 29.40 31.40
CA MET A 1 -43.64 28.04 30.83
C MET A 1 -42.63 28.08 29.71
N ASP A 2 -41.36 27.86 30.08
CA ASP A 2 -40.19 28.12 29.23
C ASP A 2 -39.93 26.99 28.24
N LEU A 3 -39.60 27.39 27.01
CA LEU A 3 -39.20 26.54 25.88
C LEU A 3 -37.66 26.54 25.76
N VAL A 4 -36.96 26.21 26.86
CA VAL A 4 -35.47 26.22 26.90
C VAL A 4 -34.86 24.93 27.50
N ASP A 5 -35.64 23.85 27.72
CA ASP A 5 -35.15 22.72 28.53
C ASP A 5 -35.27 21.32 27.88
N ARG A 6 -35.01 21.19 26.57
CA ARG A 6 -35.03 19.88 25.89
C ARG A 6 -33.82 19.53 25.01
N TYR A 7 -32.71 20.27 25.12
CA TYR A 7 -31.45 19.93 24.44
C TYR A 7 -30.23 19.93 25.38
N GLY A 8 -30.41 19.41 26.58
CA GLY A 8 -29.31 18.99 27.45
C GLY A 8 -29.43 17.49 27.71
N GLN A 9 -28.31 16.78 27.54
CA GLN A 9 -28.11 15.33 27.78
C GLN A 9 -28.42 14.42 26.59
N ASP A 10 -27.46 14.34 25.66
CA ASP A 10 -26.81 13.08 25.29
C ASP A 10 -25.52 13.39 24.51
N GLY A 11 -24.61 14.08 25.20
CA GLY A 11 -23.20 14.18 24.82
C GLY A 11 -22.49 12.87 25.11
N GLY A 12 -22.90 11.80 24.43
CA GLY A 12 -22.17 10.54 24.39
C GLY A 12 -21.09 10.61 23.33
N GLY A 13 -20.12 11.51 23.51
CA GLY A 13 -18.91 11.53 22.70
C GLY A 13 -18.27 10.15 22.81
N ARG A 14 -18.34 9.37 21.72
CA ARG A 14 -17.47 8.21 21.55
C ARG A 14 -16.07 8.78 21.67
N ALA A 15 -15.40 8.47 22.78
CA ALA A 15 -14.05 8.94 23.02
C ALA A 15 -13.24 8.67 21.74
N ASP A 16 -12.73 9.76 21.17
CA ASP A 16 -11.72 9.79 20.14
C ASP A 16 -10.44 9.22 20.77
N GLU A 17 -10.45 7.91 21.02
CA GLU A 17 -9.35 7.19 21.61
C GLU A 17 -8.31 7.00 20.51
N ARG A 18 -7.41 7.98 20.45
CA ARG A 18 -6.32 8.07 19.47
C ARG A 18 -5.64 6.70 19.31
N PRO A 19 -5.41 6.23 18.08
CA PRO A 19 -4.76 4.95 17.86
C PRO A 19 -3.35 4.96 18.45
N THR A 20 -3.08 4.03 19.39
CA THR A 20 -1.75 3.84 19.96
C THR A 20 -0.78 3.23 18.94
N GLY A 21 0.53 3.45 19.08
CA GLY A 21 1.55 2.84 18.21
C GLY A 21 1.48 1.30 18.12
N GLU A 22 0.88 0.64 19.11
CA GLU A 22 0.62 -0.82 19.10
C GLU A 22 -0.56 -1.21 18.17
N THR A 23 -1.62 -0.40 18.15
CA THR A 23 -2.75 -0.56 17.22
C THR A 23 -2.28 -0.44 15.77
N VAL A 24 -1.33 0.46 15.54
CA VAL A 24 -0.71 0.75 14.24
C VAL A 24 0.13 -0.43 13.78
N LYS A 25 1.03 -0.91 14.63
CA LYS A 25 1.85 -2.10 14.34
C LYS A 25 0.99 -3.30 13.98
N THR A 26 -0.13 -3.47 14.68
CA THR A 26 -1.11 -4.53 14.40
C THR A 26 -1.79 -4.36 13.05
N ARG A 27 -2.21 -3.13 12.69
CA ARG A 27 -2.82 -2.84 11.37
C ARG A 27 -1.82 -3.04 10.23
N LEU A 28 -0.59 -2.51 10.36
CA LEU A 28 0.48 -2.68 9.39
C LEU A 28 0.90 -4.14 9.22
N GLY A 29 1.00 -4.89 10.32
CA GLY A 29 1.28 -6.33 10.27
C GLY A 29 0.22 -7.12 9.49
N ARG A 30 -1.07 -6.78 9.62
CA ARG A 30 -2.14 -7.39 8.82
C ARG A 30 -2.03 -7.04 7.33
N LEU A 31 -1.72 -5.78 7.02
CA LEU A 31 -1.50 -5.35 5.63
C LEU A 31 -0.33 -6.12 5.02
N LEU A 32 0.81 -6.18 5.73
CA LEU A 32 1.99 -6.89 5.27
C LEU A 32 1.72 -8.38 5.08
N ALA A 33 1.02 -9.04 6.01
CA ALA A 33 0.69 -10.47 5.90
C ALA A 33 -0.16 -10.78 4.64
N ILE A 34 -1.10 -9.90 4.27
CA ILE A 34 -1.87 -10.05 3.02
C ILE A 34 -0.94 -9.93 1.81
N GLN A 35 0.00 -8.98 1.83
CA GLN A 35 0.90 -8.73 0.70
C GLN A 35 2.00 -9.80 0.57
N GLU A 36 2.50 -10.33 1.69
CA GLU A 36 3.41 -11.48 1.72
C GLU A 36 2.83 -12.68 0.98
N GLN A 37 1.55 -13.00 1.22
CA GLN A 37 0.88 -14.11 0.54
C GLN A 37 0.79 -13.89 -0.98
N LEU A 38 0.57 -12.65 -1.41
CA LEU A 38 0.48 -12.32 -2.83
C LEU A 38 1.84 -12.27 -3.53
N LEU A 39 2.91 -11.92 -2.81
CA LEU A 39 4.26 -11.76 -3.35
C LEU A 39 5.15 -13.01 -3.25
N THR A 40 4.78 -14.00 -2.43
CA THR A 40 5.57 -15.24 -2.23
C THR A 40 5.88 -15.97 -3.54
N ASN A 41 5.03 -15.83 -4.57
CA ASN A 41 5.17 -16.54 -5.85
C ASN A 41 5.56 -15.63 -7.02
N LEU A 42 6.12 -14.44 -6.76
CA LEU A 42 6.54 -13.54 -7.82
C LEU A 42 7.84 -14.06 -8.47
N HIS A 43 7.71 -14.81 -9.57
CA HIS A 43 8.86 -15.44 -10.25
C HIS A 43 8.97 -15.11 -11.74
N SER A 44 7.93 -14.53 -12.35
CA SER A 44 7.90 -14.10 -13.76
C SER A 44 7.31 -12.70 -13.92
N LEU A 45 7.50 -12.08 -15.10
CA LEU A 45 6.79 -10.84 -15.45
C LEU A 45 5.28 -11.05 -15.47
N ARG A 46 4.83 -12.27 -15.77
CA ARG A 46 3.41 -12.63 -15.70
C ARG A 46 2.90 -12.59 -14.25
N ASP A 47 3.67 -13.10 -13.29
CA ASP A 47 3.29 -13.07 -11.88
C ASP A 47 3.24 -11.63 -11.37
N LEU A 48 4.14 -10.76 -11.87
CA LEU A 48 4.11 -9.33 -11.55
C LEU A 48 2.80 -8.68 -12.02
N VAL A 49 2.38 -8.98 -13.25
CA VAL A 49 1.10 -8.50 -13.79
C VAL A 49 -0.06 -8.99 -12.94
N GLN A 50 -0.08 -10.28 -12.58
CA GLN A 50 -1.15 -10.84 -11.76
C GLN A 50 -1.21 -10.21 -10.37
N TRP A 51 -0.05 -9.94 -9.76
CA TRP A 51 0.00 -9.22 -8.49
C TRP A 51 -0.59 -7.81 -8.59
N LEU A 52 -0.22 -7.05 -9.64
CA LEU A 52 -0.77 -5.71 -9.88
C LEU A 52 -2.29 -5.75 -10.11
N ASP A 53 -2.77 -6.69 -10.91
CA ASP A 53 -4.21 -6.88 -11.17
C ASP A 53 -4.97 -7.22 -9.88
N GLU A 54 -4.40 -8.06 -9.02
CA GLU A 54 -4.99 -8.43 -7.74
C GLU A 54 -5.05 -7.24 -6.77
N VAL A 55 -4.01 -6.42 -6.74
CA VAL A 55 -4.01 -5.16 -5.96
C VAL A 55 -5.14 -4.23 -6.42
N VAL A 56 -5.30 -4.04 -7.74
CA VAL A 56 -6.41 -3.24 -8.30
C VAL A 56 -7.77 -3.86 -7.97
N ARG A 57 -7.90 -5.18 -8.07
CA ARG A 57 -9.14 -5.90 -7.77
C ARG A 57 -9.54 -5.74 -6.29
N LEU A 58 -8.58 -5.87 -5.38
CA LEU A 58 -8.81 -5.68 -3.94
C LEU A 58 -9.23 -4.24 -3.63
N GLU A 59 -8.60 -3.25 -4.27
CA GLU A 59 -8.97 -1.85 -4.07
C GLU A 59 -10.36 -1.54 -4.65
N ARG A 60 -10.72 -2.13 -5.80
CA ARG A 60 -12.04 -1.95 -6.42
C ARG A 60 -13.18 -2.51 -5.55
N GLY A 61 -12.91 -3.57 -4.80
CA GLY A 61 -13.88 -4.21 -3.91
C GLY A 61 -13.97 -3.61 -2.50
N ARG A 62 -13.17 -2.58 -2.19
CA ARG A 62 -13.24 -1.89 -0.91
C ARG A 62 -14.35 -0.85 -0.91
N ASP A 63 -15.32 -1.07 -0.03
CA ASP A 63 -16.37 -0.09 0.31
C ASP A 63 -16.04 0.66 1.62
N ASP A 64 -14.90 0.40 2.27
CA ASP A 64 -14.51 1.08 3.49
C ASP A 64 -13.93 2.47 3.22
N GLU A 65 -14.39 3.49 3.97
CA GLU A 65 -13.77 4.82 3.98
C GLU A 65 -12.37 4.81 4.66
N ILE A 66 -12.00 3.68 5.27
CA ILE A 66 -10.74 3.48 5.97
C ILE A 66 -9.63 3.34 4.93
N CYS A 67 -8.93 4.43 4.71
CA CYS A 67 -7.72 4.45 3.90
C CYS A 67 -6.53 4.06 4.79
N PRO A 68 -5.87 2.89 4.61
CA PRO A 68 -4.58 2.59 5.23
C PRO A 68 -3.54 3.71 5.09
N LEU A 69 -3.63 4.51 4.04
CA LEU A 69 -2.78 5.70 3.81
C LEU A 69 -3.21 6.91 4.66
N ALA A 70 -4.48 7.05 5.01
CA ALA A 70 -4.96 8.06 5.97
C ALA A 70 -4.52 7.69 7.40
N ASP A 71 -4.63 6.41 7.78
CA ASP A 71 -4.05 5.92 9.04
C ASP A 71 -2.54 6.23 9.09
N LEU A 72 -1.80 5.95 8.01
CA LEU A 72 -0.38 6.29 7.86
C LEU A 72 -0.11 7.80 7.91
N ALA A 73 -0.95 8.64 7.31
CA ALA A 73 -0.77 10.09 7.31
C ALA A 73 -1.03 10.71 8.70
N GLU A 74 -2.07 10.23 9.40
CA GLU A 74 -2.40 10.60 10.78
C GLU A 74 -1.24 10.22 11.71
N LEU A 75 -0.65 9.04 11.50
CA LEU A 75 0.55 8.58 12.22
C LEU A 75 1.80 9.42 12.01
N LEU A 76 2.01 9.91 10.79
CA LEU A 76 3.17 10.74 10.46
C LEU A 76 2.99 12.18 10.94
N ALA A 77 1.75 12.67 11.01
CA ALA A 77 1.40 14.02 11.46
C ALA A 77 1.64 14.24 12.96
N ASP A 78 1.47 13.19 13.78
CA ASP A 78 1.52 13.28 15.24
C ASP A 78 2.95 13.29 15.84
N GLY A 79 3.99 13.15 15.01
CA GLY A 79 5.38 13.28 15.43
C GLY A 79 5.96 12.11 16.24
N ASP A 80 5.18 11.05 16.49
CA ASP A 80 5.63 9.85 17.19
C ASP A 80 6.70 9.08 16.39
N GLU A 81 7.94 9.07 16.91
CA GLU A 81 9.07 8.36 16.30
C GLU A 81 8.79 6.84 16.24
N ALA A 82 8.04 6.28 17.20
CA ALA A 82 7.71 4.86 17.18
C ALA A 82 6.78 4.52 16.00
N GLY A 83 5.76 5.36 15.74
CA GLY A 83 4.93 5.29 14.55
C GLY A 83 5.76 5.41 13.26
N ARG A 84 6.60 6.44 13.13
CA ARG A 84 7.49 6.62 11.96
C ARG A 84 8.39 5.41 11.71
N SER A 85 8.95 4.84 12.77
CA SER A 85 9.80 3.64 12.70
C SER A 85 9.01 2.41 12.24
N ALA A 86 7.78 2.20 12.76
CA ALA A 86 6.93 1.09 12.36
C ALA A 86 6.52 1.17 10.88
N VAL A 87 6.17 2.37 10.41
CA VAL A 87 5.85 2.62 8.99
C VAL A 87 7.05 2.35 8.11
N ARG A 88 8.23 2.88 8.47
CA ARG A 88 9.49 2.64 7.76
C ARG A 88 9.81 1.14 7.67
N ALA A 89 9.67 0.41 8.77
CA ALA A 89 9.92 -1.02 8.81
C ALA A 89 8.95 -1.81 7.92
N CYS A 90 7.66 -1.42 7.92
CA CYS A 90 6.65 -2.05 7.08
C CYS A 90 6.95 -1.86 5.58
N PHE A 91 7.27 -0.63 5.16
CA PHE A 91 7.61 -0.38 3.77
C PHE A 91 8.91 -1.06 3.35
N ALA A 92 9.94 -1.04 4.21
CA ALA A 92 11.20 -1.73 3.94
C ALA A 92 11.00 -3.25 3.76
N ALA A 93 10.14 -3.87 4.59
CA ALA A 93 9.81 -5.29 4.44
C ALA A 93 9.10 -5.58 3.11
N TRP A 94 8.12 -4.74 2.75
CA TRP A 94 7.36 -4.94 1.51
C TRP A 94 8.20 -4.65 0.25
N GLU A 95 9.04 -3.61 0.26
CA GLU A 95 10.03 -3.37 -0.80
C GLU A 95 11.02 -4.52 -0.93
N SER A 96 11.47 -5.11 0.18
CA SER A 96 12.35 -6.27 0.17
C SER A 96 11.69 -7.48 -0.51
N LEU A 97 10.42 -7.77 -0.21
CA LEU A 97 9.67 -8.84 -0.88
C LEU A 97 9.56 -8.62 -2.39
N LEU A 98 9.27 -7.38 -2.81
CA LEU A 98 9.25 -7.03 -4.24
C LEU A 98 10.63 -7.20 -4.88
N ALA A 99 11.69 -6.74 -4.23
CA ALA A 99 13.06 -6.87 -4.74
C ALA A 99 13.48 -8.34 -4.88
N VAL A 100 13.11 -9.20 -3.93
CA VAL A 100 13.32 -10.65 -4.01
C VAL A 100 12.56 -11.25 -5.20
N GLY A 101 11.29 -10.90 -5.39
CA GLY A 101 10.51 -11.38 -6.53
C GLY A 101 11.10 -10.94 -7.87
N ILE A 102 11.44 -9.65 -8.03
CA ILE A 102 12.07 -9.09 -9.24
C ILE A 102 13.43 -9.72 -9.50
N THR A 103 14.20 -10.04 -8.46
CA THR A 103 15.44 -10.82 -8.57
C THR A 103 15.16 -12.19 -9.18
N GLY A 104 14.13 -12.89 -8.72
CA GLY A 104 13.70 -14.16 -9.32
C GLY A 104 13.33 -14.03 -10.81
N VAL A 105 12.59 -12.98 -11.19
CA VAL A 105 12.25 -12.70 -12.59
C VAL A 105 13.52 -12.50 -13.44
N ARG A 106 14.50 -11.76 -12.93
CA ARG A 106 15.80 -11.54 -13.59
C ARG A 106 16.60 -12.83 -13.71
N ASP A 107 16.69 -13.60 -12.63
CA ASP A 107 17.48 -14.83 -12.59
C ASP A 107 16.87 -15.93 -13.50
N ASN A 108 15.58 -15.84 -13.78
CA ASN A 108 14.88 -16.63 -14.81
C ASN A 108 15.10 -16.14 -16.25
N GLY A 109 15.85 -15.05 -16.44
CA GLY A 109 16.19 -14.50 -17.75
C GLY A 109 15.09 -13.66 -18.41
N GLU A 110 14.03 -13.30 -17.70
CA GLU A 110 12.96 -12.44 -18.23
C GLU A 110 13.31 -10.95 -18.16
N LEU A 111 14.27 -10.57 -17.32
CA LEU A 111 14.82 -9.21 -17.22
C LEU A 111 16.33 -9.19 -17.50
N ALA A 112 16.82 -8.06 -17.98
CA ALA A 112 18.24 -7.87 -18.27
C ALA A 112 19.12 -8.10 -17.02
N ALA A 113 20.28 -8.72 -17.21
CA ALA A 113 21.16 -9.11 -16.11
C ALA A 113 21.72 -7.94 -15.29
N ASP A 114 21.76 -6.74 -15.88
CA ASP A 114 22.22 -5.51 -15.24
C ASP A 114 21.09 -4.71 -14.55
N VAL A 115 19.85 -5.20 -14.55
CA VAL A 115 18.76 -4.52 -13.88
C VAL A 115 18.96 -4.54 -12.36
N ASP A 116 18.67 -3.40 -11.73
CA ASP A 116 18.66 -3.21 -10.28
C ASP A 116 17.26 -3.51 -9.71
N PRO A 117 17.05 -4.66 -9.04
CA PRO A 117 15.75 -5.05 -8.52
C PRO A 117 15.26 -4.15 -7.40
N GLU A 118 16.15 -3.60 -6.57
CA GLU A 118 15.78 -2.72 -5.46
C GLU A 118 15.22 -1.40 -5.99
N ARG A 119 15.84 -0.87 -7.06
CA ARG A 119 15.36 0.33 -7.74
C ARG A 119 13.98 0.11 -8.38
N LEU A 120 13.75 -1.04 -9.01
CA LEU A 120 12.44 -1.37 -9.56
C LEU A 120 11.38 -1.56 -8.46
N ALA A 121 11.74 -2.22 -7.36
CA ALA A 121 10.86 -2.41 -6.20
C ALA A 121 10.44 -1.08 -5.58
N THR A 122 11.39 -0.15 -5.38
CA THR A 122 11.12 1.21 -4.89
C THR A 122 10.16 1.95 -5.81
N GLY A 123 10.37 1.88 -7.14
CA GLY A 123 9.51 2.53 -8.13
C GLY A 123 8.08 1.98 -8.12
N LEU A 124 7.92 0.65 -8.07
CA LEU A 124 6.62 -0.01 -7.95
C LEU A 124 5.92 0.35 -6.64
N MET A 125 6.65 0.36 -5.52
CA MET A 125 6.11 0.76 -4.22
C MET A 125 5.59 2.20 -4.24
N ALA A 126 6.38 3.13 -4.78
CA ALA A 126 5.98 4.53 -4.89
C ALA A 126 4.72 4.70 -5.76
N ALA A 127 4.66 4.01 -6.91
CA ALA A 127 3.49 4.03 -7.79
C ALA A 127 2.24 3.46 -7.10
N LEU A 128 2.41 2.37 -6.34
CA LEU A 128 1.34 1.76 -5.57
C LEU A 128 0.79 2.71 -4.50
N GLN A 129 1.66 3.28 -3.65
CA GLN A 129 1.20 4.17 -2.58
C GLN A 129 0.56 5.45 -3.14
N GLY A 130 1.16 6.07 -4.15
CA GLY A 130 0.58 7.24 -4.81
C GLY A 130 -0.75 6.94 -5.51
N GLY A 131 -0.83 5.79 -6.19
CA GLY A 131 -2.03 5.32 -6.87
C GLY A 131 -3.19 5.05 -5.90
N LEU A 132 -2.93 4.38 -4.78
CA LEU A 132 -3.91 4.12 -3.72
C LEU A 132 -4.43 5.42 -3.10
N LEU A 133 -3.53 6.38 -2.84
CA LEU A 133 -3.91 7.70 -2.32
C LEU A 133 -4.88 8.40 -3.27
N LEU A 134 -4.54 8.47 -4.56
CA LEU A 134 -5.39 9.11 -5.57
C LEU A 134 -6.71 8.36 -5.76
N ALA A 135 -6.68 7.03 -5.84
CA ALA A 135 -7.88 6.22 -6.03
C ALA A 135 -8.90 6.45 -4.92
N ARG A 136 -8.46 6.51 -3.66
CA ARG A 136 -9.36 6.69 -2.51
C ARG A 136 -9.85 8.12 -2.36
N THR A 137 -8.96 9.09 -2.50
CA THR A 137 -9.33 10.52 -2.37
C THR A 137 -10.28 10.97 -3.47
N THR A 138 -10.16 10.40 -4.67
CA THR A 138 -11.03 10.73 -5.82
C THR A 138 -12.17 9.75 -6.04
N ARG A 139 -12.19 8.63 -5.29
CA ARG A 139 -13.09 7.48 -5.50
C ARG A 139 -13.06 6.95 -6.94
N ASP A 140 -11.86 6.87 -7.52
CA ASP A 140 -11.62 6.45 -8.90
C ASP A 140 -10.41 5.50 -8.97
N VAL A 141 -10.68 4.19 -8.92
CA VAL A 141 -9.65 3.14 -8.97
C VAL A 141 -8.76 3.21 -10.21
N ARG A 142 -9.23 3.85 -11.29
CA ARG A 142 -8.42 4.05 -12.51
C ARG A 142 -7.14 4.84 -12.25
N ARG A 143 -7.10 5.65 -11.19
CA ARG A 143 -5.88 6.37 -10.79
C ARG A 143 -4.77 5.42 -10.34
N LEU A 144 -5.14 4.36 -9.63
CA LEU A 144 -4.22 3.30 -9.25
C LEU A 144 -3.77 2.51 -10.48
N GLU A 145 -4.72 2.10 -11.33
CA GLU A 145 -4.44 1.37 -12.57
C GLU A 145 -3.40 2.08 -13.43
N VAL A 146 -3.62 3.38 -13.72
CA VAL A 146 -2.69 4.18 -14.53
C VAL A 146 -1.30 4.26 -13.90
N ALA A 147 -1.20 4.45 -12.58
CA ALA A 147 0.09 4.53 -11.90
C ALA A 147 0.87 3.21 -11.98
N LEU A 148 0.18 2.09 -11.76
CA LEU A 148 0.77 0.76 -11.82
C LEU A 148 1.14 0.36 -13.26
N ASP A 149 0.32 0.70 -14.25
CA ASP A 149 0.62 0.47 -15.67
C ASP A 149 1.88 1.20 -16.13
N ILE A 150 2.06 2.45 -15.70
CA ILE A 150 3.27 3.22 -16.02
C ILE A 150 4.51 2.57 -15.38
N ALA A 151 4.41 2.18 -14.11
CA ALA A 151 5.51 1.53 -13.40
C ALA A 151 5.87 0.17 -14.01
N LEU A 152 4.87 -0.65 -14.35
CA LEU A 152 5.06 -1.90 -15.08
C LEU A 152 5.64 -1.68 -16.47
N GLY A 153 5.19 -0.64 -17.18
CA GLY A 153 5.75 -0.21 -18.45
C GLY A 153 7.25 0.06 -18.32
N TYR A 154 7.68 0.74 -17.25
CA TYR A 154 9.10 0.94 -16.96
C TYR A 154 9.83 -0.39 -16.72
N VAL A 155 9.30 -1.30 -15.89
CA VAL A 155 9.88 -2.64 -15.69
C VAL A 155 10.06 -3.37 -17.02
N ARG A 156 9.06 -3.32 -17.91
CA ARG A 156 9.09 -3.96 -19.22
C ARG A 156 10.15 -3.39 -20.16
N THR A 157 10.64 -2.16 -19.95
CA THR A 157 11.78 -1.67 -20.74
C THR A 157 13.07 -2.45 -20.48
N HIS A 158 13.14 -3.18 -19.38
CA HIS A 158 14.24 -4.08 -19.03
C HIS A 158 13.96 -5.55 -19.40
N ALA A 159 12.83 -5.85 -20.03
CA ALA A 159 12.49 -7.21 -20.41
C ALA A 159 13.42 -7.72 -21.52
N VAL A 160 13.92 -8.95 -21.37
CA VAL A 160 14.67 -9.62 -22.43
C VAL A 160 13.66 -10.26 -23.36
N THR A 161 13.69 -9.86 -24.64
CA THR A 161 12.90 -10.56 -25.66
C THR A 161 13.65 -11.86 -25.99
N PRO A 162 13.00 -13.04 -25.99
CA PRO A 162 13.64 -14.28 -26.40
C PRO A 162 14.15 -14.24 -27.85
#